data_AF-A0AAV5KHK7-F1
#
_entry.id   AF-A0AAV5KHK7-F1
#
_cell.length_a   1.000
_cell.length_b   1.000
_cell.length_c   1.000
_cell.angle_alpha   90.00
_cell.angle_beta   90.00
_cell.angle_gamma   90.00
#
_symmetry.space_group_name_H-M   'P 1'
#
loop_
_entity.id
_entity.type
_entity.pdbx_description
1 polymer ?
#
loop_
_entity_poly.entity_id
_entity_poly.type
_entity_poly.pdbx_seq_one_letter_code
_entity_poly.pdbx_strand_id
1 'polypeptide(L)' 'MNAPDRYERFVVPEGTKKVSYERDTKIINAASFTIEREDHTIGNILRMY' A
#
# COMPACT_ATOMS: atom_id res chain seq x y z
N MET A 1 -27.13 0.38 1.50
CA MET A 1 -26.90 1.71 2.09
C MET A 1 -25.59 1.81 2.90
N ASN A 2 -24.70 0.81 2.88
CA ASN A 2 -23.35 0.87 3.50
C ASN A 2 -22.26 0.44 2.51
N ALA A 3 -22.55 0.53 1.20
CA ALA A 3 -21.58 0.16 0.19
C ALA A 3 -20.60 1.34 0.04
N PRO A 4 -19.28 1.11 0.17
CA PRO A 4 -18.30 2.15 -0.06
C PRO A 4 -18.31 2.59 -1.51
N ASP A 5 -17.87 3.82 -1.76
CA ASP A 5 -17.82 4.35 -3.11
C ASP A 5 -16.74 3.65 -3.94
N ARG A 6 -17.00 3.44 -5.23
CA ARG A 6 -16.05 2.72 -6.11
C ARG A 6 -14.71 3.41 -6.23
N TYR A 7 -14.70 4.75 -6.17
CA TYR A 7 -13.47 5.54 -6.29
C TYR A 7 -12.51 5.29 -5.13
N GLU A 8 -13.02 4.88 -3.95
CA GLU A 8 -12.19 4.57 -2.80
C GLU A 8 -11.19 3.45 -3.09
N ARG A 9 -11.39 2.63 -4.13
CA ARG A 9 -10.44 1.57 -4.48
C ARG A 9 -9.11 2.08 -5.03
N PHE A 10 -9.09 3.27 -5.63
CA PHE A 10 -7.92 3.81 -6.35
C PHE A 10 -7.58 5.26 -5.99
N VAL A 11 -8.46 5.98 -5.31
CA VAL A 11 -8.20 7.35 -4.83
C VAL A 11 -7.68 7.29 -3.39
N VAL A 12 -6.48 7.82 -3.18
CA VAL A 12 -5.93 7.99 -1.83
C VAL A 12 -6.62 9.18 -1.16
N PRO A 13 -7.19 9.01 0.05
CA PRO A 13 -7.78 10.10 0.80
C PRO A 13 -6.76 11.19 1.16
N GLU A 14 -7.24 12.41 1.35
CA GLU A 14 -6.41 13.49 1.85
C GLU A 14 -5.81 13.15 3.23
N GLY A 15 -4.53 13.49 3.43
CA GLY A 15 -3.79 13.16 4.65
C GLY A 15 -3.22 11.74 4.70
N THR A 16 -3.62 10.84 3.79
CA THR A 16 -3.03 9.50 3.67
C THR A 16 -1.85 9.51 2.69
N LYS A 17 -0.74 8.89 3.08
CA LYS A 17 0.42 8.72 2.18
C LYS A 17 0.16 7.58 1.20
N LYS A 18 0.48 7.80 -0.09
CA LYS A 18 0.41 6.71 -1.10
C LYS A 18 1.33 5.55 -0.76
N VAL A 19 2.53 5.83 -0.26
CA VAL A 19 3.51 4.84 0.18
C VAL A 19 3.99 5.22 1.58
N SER A 20 3.96 4.26 2.50
CA SER A 20 4.60 4.37 3.81
C SER A 20 5.63 3.25 3.99
N TYR A 21 6.58 3.50 4.89
CA TYR A 21 7.72 2.64 5.18
C TYR A 21 7.87 2.49 6.68
N GLU A 22 8.09 1.25 7.12
CA GLU A 22 8.42 0.92 8.50
C GLU A 22 9.62 -0.01 8.52
N ARG A 23 10.69 0.42 9.21
CA ARG A 23 11.91 -0.39 9.34
C ARG A 23 11.62 -1.64 10.18
N ASP A 24 12.06 -2.80 9.71
CA ASP A 24 11.99 -4.03 10.48
C ASP A 24 13.01 -4.00 11.62
N THR A 25 12.55 -4.25 12.85
CA THR A 25 13.39 -4.24 14.06
C THR A 25 13.97 -5.60 14.41
N LYS A 26 13.48 -6.68 13.77
CA LYS A 26 13.90 -8.06 13.98
C LYS A 26 14.94 -8.50 12.97
N ILE A 27 14.90 -7.98 11.75
CA ILE A 27 15.77 -8.35 10.63
C ILE A 27 16.59 -7.14 10.18
N ILE A 28 17.92 -7.31 10.13
CA ILE A 28 18.83 -6.27 9.66
C ILE A 28 18.58 -5.98 8.17
N ASN A 29 18.59 -4.69 7.80
CA ASN A 29 18.37 -4.21 6.43
C ASN A 29 17.02 -4.62 5.81
N ALA A 30 16.01 -4.86 6.64
CA ALA A 30 14.65 -5.16 6.18
C ALA A 30 13.67 -4.05 6.58
N ALA A 31 12.55 -3.99 5.86
CA ALA A 31 11.46 -3.08 6.11
C ALA A 31 10.17 -3.56 5.45
N SER A 32 9.05 -3.07 5.98
CA SER A 32 7.71 -3.24 5.41
C SER A 32 7.28 -1.97 4.72
N PHE A 33 6.70 -2.12 3.53
CA PHE A 33 6.10 -1.03 2.77
C PHE A 33 4.60 -1.25 2.67
N THR A 34 3.82 -0.19 2.92
CA THR A 34 2.38 -0.18 2.64
C THR A 34 2.13 0.75 1.46
N ILE A 35 1.47 0.24 0.44
CA ILE A 35 1.10 1.00 -0.76
C ILE A 35 -0.43 1.11 -0.78
N GLU A 36 -0.94 2.31 -0.53
CA GLU A 36 -2.36 2.57 -0.38
C GLU A 36 -3.08 2.54 -1.72
N ARG A 37 -4.27 1.93 -1.74
CA ARG A 37 -5.15 1.88 -2.93
C ARG A 37 -4.48 1.26 -4.17
N GLU A 38 -3.68 0.23 -3.93
CA GLU A 38 -3.12 -0.64 -4.97
C GLU A 38 -3.50 -2.09 -4.71
N ASP A 39 -3.42 -2.91 -5.76
CA ASP A 39 -3.74 -4.32 -5.69
C ASP A 39 -2.60 -5.19 -6.25
N HIS A 40 -2.93 -6.45 -6.55
CA HIS A 40 -1.98 -7.44 -7.06
C HIS A 40 -1.31 -7.00 -8.37
N THR A 41 -1.89 -6.07 -9.13
CA THR A 41 -1.31 -5.58 -10.38
C THR A 41 0.08 -5.01 -10.14
N ILE A 42 0.22 -4.11 -9.15
CA ILE A 42 1.53 -3.54 -8.78
C ILE A 42 2.28 -4.47 -7.83
N GLY A 43 1.57 -5.07 -6.87
CA GLY A 43 2.19 -5.94 -5.85
C GLY A 43 2.97 -7.11 -6.46
N ASN A 44 2.45 -7.73 -7.52
CA ASN A 44 3.14 -8.83 -8.19
C ASN A 44 4.36 -8.36 -8.99
N ILE A 45 4.28 -7.18 -9.62
CA ILE A 45 5.42 -6.61 -10.36
C ILE A 45 6.56 -6.32 -9.37
N LEU A 46 6.28 -5.60 -8.28
CA LEU A 46 7.29 -5.26 -7.26
C LEU A 46 7.88 -6.46 -6.53
N ARG A 47 7.16 -7.58 -6.49
CA ARG A 47 7.67 -8.82 -5.89
C ARG A 47 8.63 -9.56 -6.83
N MET A 48 8.44 -9.43 -8.13
CA MET A 48 9.22 -10.16 -9.14
C MET A 48 10.52 -9.46 -9.54
N TYR A 49 10.59 -8.14 -9.35
CA TYR A 49 11.73 -7.30 -9.73
C TYR A 49 12.36 -6.66 -8.50
#